data_AF-A0A1H6T3A4-F1
#
_entry.id   AF-A0A1H6T3A4-F1
#
_cell.length_a   1.000
_cell.length_b   1.000
_cell.length_c   1.000
_cell.angle_alpha   90.00
_cell.angle_beta   90.00
_cell.angle_gamma   90.00
#
_symmetry.space_group_name_H-M   'P 1'
#
loop_
_entity.id
_entity.type
_entity.pdbx_description
1 polymer ?
#
loop_
_entity_poly.entity_id
_entity_poly.type
_entity_poly.pdbx_seq_one_letter_code
_entity_poly.pdbx_strand_id
1 'polypeptide(L)'
;MHIETSPADGPVLPIKQRLLIRFAKAKTVVGPKWREMLAQNDAFFDTRTGEAYMRSVAQAFSDPKRGHVDRIEQVTLALERIAGINANPI
;
A
#
# COMPACT_ATOMS: atom_id res chain seq x y z
N MET A 1 -19.86 19.95 -34.33
CA MET A 1 -20.71 19.29 -33.32
C MET A 1 -19.79 18.58 -32.35
N HIS A 2 -19.97 18.85 -31.05
CA HIS A 2 -19.09 18.41 -29.97
C HIS A 2 -19.09 16.90 -29.78
N ILE A 3 -17.90 16.36 -29.48
CA ILE A 3 -17.69 14.98 -29.06
C ILE A 3 -17.86 14.98 -27.55
N GLU A 4 -19.03 14.58 -27.07
CA GLU A 4 -19.25 14.36 -25.64
C GLU A 4 -18.49 13.09 -25.22
N THR A 5 -17.28 13.28 -24.71
CA THR A 5 -16.56 12.23 -23.99
C THR A 5 -17.00 12.33 -22.53
N SER A 6 -17.93 11.49 -22.10
CA SER A 6 -18.30 11.39 -20.68
C SER A 6 -17.07 11.05 -19.85
N PRO A 7 -16.62 11.86 -18.88
CA PRO A 7 -15.72 11.37 -17.87
C PRO A 7 -16.51 10.37 -17.02
N ALA A 8 -15.94 9.19 -16.80
CA ALA A 8 -16.45 8.24 -15.83
C ALA A 8 -16.31 8.84 -14.42
N ASP A 9 -17.25 9.71 -14.04
CA ASP A 9 -17.30 10.42 -12.76
C ASP A 9 -17.85 9.50 -11.64
N GLY A 10 -17.13 8.42 -11.38
CA GLY A 10 -17.23 7.71 -10.11
C GLY A 10 -16.45 8.48 -9.04
N PRO A 11 -16.82 8.42 -7.75
CA PRO A 11 -16.07 9.09 -6.70
C PRO A 11 -14.62 8.60 -6.72
N VAL A 12 -13.68 9.52 -6.99
CA VAL A 12 -12.24 9.24 -6.92
C VAL A 12 -11.94 8.83 -5.49
N LEU A 13 -11.55 7.56 -5.31
CA LEU A 13 -11.18 7.05 -3.99
C LEU A 13 -10.05 7.92 -3.41
N PRO A 14 -10.12 8.31 -2.13
CA PRO A 14 -9.03 8.99 -1.44
C PRO A 14 -7.71 8.24 -1.63
N ILE A 15 -6.60 8.98 -1.76
CA ILE A 15 -5.24 8.44 -1.94
C ILE A 15 -4.96 7.30 -0.95
N LYS A 16 -5.35 7.51 0.31
CA LYS A 16 -5.19 6.50 1.37
C LYS A 16 -5.91 5.19 1.08
N GLN A 17 -7.16 5.24 0.58
CA GLN A 17 -7.91 4.04 0.22
C GLN A 17 -7.29 3.36 -1.00
N ARG A 18 -6.86 4.12 -2.01
CA ARG A 18 -6.14 3.59 -3.18
C ARG A 18 -4.88 2.84 -2.77
N LEU A 19 -4.11 3.39 -1.83
CA LEU A 19 -2.92 2.75 -1.26
C LEU A 19 -3.25 1.49 -0.46
N LEU A 20 -4.28 1.51 0.38
CA LEU A 20 -4.70 0.32 1.12
C LEU A 20 -5.19 -0.82 0.20
N ILE A 21 -5.82 -0.50 -0.93
CA ILE A 21 -6.21 -1.49 -1.95
C ILE A 21 -4.97 -2.12 -2.58
N ARG A 22 -3.97 -1.30 -2.95
CA ARG A 22 -2.69 -1.81 -3.47
C ARG A 22 -1.95 -2.67 -2.46
N PHE A 23 -1.90 -2.22 -1.20
CA PHE A 23 -1.35 -2.99 -0.10
C PHE A 23 -2.07 -4.34 0.03
N ALA A 24 -3.41 -4.38 -0.02
CA ALA A 24 -4.19 -5.61 0.05
C ALA A 24 -3.79 -6.58 -1.06
N LYS A 25 -3.69 -6.09 -2.30
CA LYS A 25 -3.30 -6.88 -3.47
C LYS A 25 -1.89 -7.45 -3.30
N ALA A 26 -0.92 -6.63 -2.95
CA ALA A 26 0.46 -7.06 -2.73
C ALA A 26 0.57 -8.06 -1.56
N LYS A 27 -0.14 -7.80 -0.46
CA LYS A 27 -0.20 -8.69 0.71
C LYS A 27 -0.78 -10.06 0.36
N THR A 28 -1.79 -10.14 -0.51
CA THR A 28 -2.35 -11.42 -0.96
C THR A 28 -1.31 -12.24 -1.74
N VAL A 29 -0.49 -11.59 -2.56
CA VAL A 29 0.58 -12.26 -3.33
C VAL A 29 1.72 -12.73 -2.43
N VAL A 30 2.20 -11.86 -1.52
CA VAL A 30 3.32 -12.19 -0.61
C VAL A 30 2.89 -13.16 0.50
N GLY A 31 1.61 -13.11 0.91
CA GLY A 31 1.03 -14.00 1.90
C GLY A 31 1.08 -13.49 3.35
N PRO A 32 0.67 -14.34 4.31
CA PRO A 32 0.48 -13.93 5.71
C PRO A 32 1.76 -13.47 6.41
N LYS A 33 2.92 -13.93 5.94
CA LYS A 33 4.26 -13.59 6.46
C LYS A 33 4.87 -12.32 5.85
N TRP A 34 4.06 -11.46 5.24
CA TRP A 34 4.52 -10.26 4.55
C TRP A 34 5.45 -9.34 5.38
N ARG A 35 5.30 -9.30 6.72
CA ARG A 35 6.20 -8.52 7.58
C ARG A 35 7.61 -9.13 7.67
N GLU A 36 7.68 -10.44 7.85
CA GLU A 36 8.95 -11.19 7.85
C GLU A 36 9.62 -11.03 6.47
N MET A 37 8.84 -11.14 5.40
CA MET A 37 9.34 -10.95 4.03
C MET A 37 9.89 -9.53 3.80
N LEU A 38 9.22 -8.49 4.30
CA LEU A 38 9.73 -7.12 4.22
C LEU A 38 11.06 -6.96 4.96
N ALA A 39 11.15 -7.44 6.20
CA ALA A 39 12.38 -7.37 6.98
C ALA A 39 13.55 -8.11 6.31
N GLN A 40 13.28 -9.22 5.63
CA GLN A 40 14.30 -10.00 4.91
C GLN A 40 14.76 -9.34 3.60
N ASN A 41 13.91 -8.55 2.94
CA ASN A 41 14.22 -7.95 1.63
C ASN A 41 14.69 -6.50 1.71
N ASP A 42 14.38 -5.80 2.80
CA ASP A 42 14.74 -4.40 2.99
C ASP A 42 15.08 -4.13 4.46
N ALA A 43 16.37 -3.80 4.68
CA ALA A 43 16.97 -3.58 5.99
C ALA A 43 16.29 -2.47 6.79
N PHE A 44 15.61 -1.52 6.14
CA PHE A 44 14.81 -0.52 6.85
C PHE A 44 13.70 -1.19 7.68
N PHE A 45 13.03 -2.21 7.14
CA PHE A 45 11.94 -2.92 7.81
C PHE A 45 12.41 -3.86 8.92
N ASP A 46 13.70 -4.18 8.97
CA ASP A 46 14.33 -4.90 10.09
C ASP A 46 14.73 -3.97 11.25
N THR A 47 14.50 -2.66 11.12
CA THR A 47 14.71 -1.71 12.23
C THR A 47 13.45 -1.53 13.07
N ARG A 48 13.61 -1.07 14.32
CA ARG A 48 12.49 -0.66 15.19
C ARG A 48 11.56 0.37 14.52
N THR A 49 12.13 1.28 13.73
CA THR A 49 11.38 2.28 12.98
C THR A 49 10.54 1.61 11.89
N GLY A 50 11.14 0.73 11.09
CA GLY A 50 10.43 -0.02 10.06
C GLY A 50 9.34 -0.93 10.60
N GLU A 51 9.57 -1.58 11.75
CA GLU A 51 8.55 -2.34 12.46
C GLU A 51 7.34 -1.48 12.85
N ALA A 52 7.59 -0.26 13.35
CA ALA A 52 6.52 0.68 13.66
C ALA A 52 5.72 1.11 12.41
N TYR A 53 6.37 1.22 11.25
CA TYR A 53 5.70 1.47 9.97
C TYR A 53 4.79 0.29 9.60
N MET A 54 5.31 -0.94 9.62
CA MET A 54 4.52 -2.15 9.35
C MET A 54 3.32 -2.30 10.29
N ARG A 55 3.51 -2.02 11.58
CA ARG A 55 2.44 -2.02 12.58
C ARG A 55 1.39 -0.95 12.28
N SER A 56 1.82 0.27 11.94
CA SER A 56 0.93 1.37 11.59
C SER A 56 0.07 1.05 10.37
N VAL A 57 0.64 0.44 9.34
CA VAL A 57 -0.08 0.04 8.12
C VAL A 57 -1.04 -1.11 8.40
N ALA A 58 -0.66 -2.09 9.22
CA ALA A 58 -1.57 -3.15 9.62
C ALA A 58 -2.81 -2.62 10.39
N GLN A 59 -2.61 -1.63 11.25
CA GLN A 59 -3.73 -0.95 11.92
C GLN A 59 -4.59 -0.15 10.93
N ALA A 60 -3.96 0.55 9.98
CA ALA A 60 -4.65 1.29 8.93
C ALA A 60 -5.49 0.39 8.02
N PHE A 61 -5.03 -0.84 7.79
CA PHE A 61 -5.74 -1.82 6.99
C PHE A 61 -7.01 -2.34 7.68
N SER A 62 -7.01 -2.44 9.01
CA SER A 62 -8.21 -2.77 9.80
C SER A 62 -9.12 -1.58 10.04
N ASP A 63 -8.54 -0.39 10.21
CA ASP A 63 -9.25 0.87 10.45
C ASP A 63 -8.65 1.98 9.56
N PRO A 64 -9.29 2.30 8.42
CA PRO A 64 -8.80 3.30 7.47
C PRO A 64 -8.63 4.72 8.04
N LYS A 65 -9.16 5.00 9.24
CA LYS A 65 -8.92 6.28 9.93
C LYS A 65 -7.52 6.36 10.55
N ARG A 66 -6.84 5.22 10.74
CA ARG A 66 -5.50 5.13 11.36
C ARG A 66 -4.39 5.09 10.33
N GLY A 67 -3.17 5.44 10.76
CA GLY A 67 -1.97 5.41 9.92
C GLY A 67 -1.84 6.59 8.94
N HIS A 68 -0.59 6.93 8.66
CA HIS A 68 -0.21 8.03 7.78
C HIS A 68 -0.02 7.54 6.35
N VAL A 69 -0.40 8.38 5.38
CA VAL A 69 -0.32 8.07 3.94
C VAL A 69 1.10 7.67 3.55
N ASP A 70 2.12 8.40 4.00
CA ASP A 70 3.53 8.13 3.67
C ASP A 70 3.99 6.75 4.13
N ARG A 71 3.55 6.33 5.33
CA ARG A 71 3.90 5.00 5.87
C ARG A 71 3.23 3.89 5.07
N ILE A 72 1.97 4.11 4.68
CA ILE A 72 1.21 3.15 3.86
C ILE A 72 1.87 3.05 2.48
N GLU A 73 2.21 4.17 1.86
CA GLU A 73 2.91 4.20 0.58
C GLU A 73 4.23 3.45 0.65
N GLN A 74 5.11 3.78 1.59
CA GLN A 74 6.42 3.15 1.69
C GLN A 74 6.34 1.63 1.87
N VAL A 75 5.46 1.15 2.78
CA VAL A 75 5.23 -0.28 2.98
C VAL A 75 4.62 -0.92 1.74
N THR A 76 3.68 -0.25 1.08
CA THR A 76 3.01 -0.77 -0.13
C THR A 76 4.01 -0.95 -1.27
N LEU A 77 4.84 0.06 -1.54
CA LEU A 77 5.85 0.01 -2.59
C LEU A 77 6.88 -1.10 -2.33
N ALA A 78 7.35 -1.23 -1.08
CA ALA A 78 8.26 -2.30 -0.71
C ALA A 78 7.62 -3.68 -0.88
N LEU A 79 6.35 -3.82 -0.51
CA LEU A 79 5.63 -5.08 -0.64
C LEU A 79 5.30 -5.44 -2.09
N GLU A 80 4.98 -4.45 -2.92
CA GLU A 80 4.78 -4.62 -4.37
C GLU A 80 6.04 -5.09 -5.08
N ARG A 81 7.22 -4.58 -4.68
CA ARG A 81 8.51 -5.05 -5.20
C ARG A 81 8.73 -6.54 -4.90
N ILE A 82 8.44 -6.98 -3.67
CA ILE A 82 8.53 -8.41 -3.29
C ILE A 82 7.49 -9.23 -4.06
N ALA A 83 6.29 -8.68 -4.27
CA ALA A 83 5.21 -9.32 -5.01
C ALA A 83 5.44 -9.36 -6.55
N GLY A 84 6.47 -8.70 -7.07
CA GLY A 84 6.68 -8.54 -8.51
C GLY A 84 5.60 -7.70 -9.21
N ILE A 85 4.89 -6.83 -8.48
CA ILE A 85 3.86 -5.94 -9.01
C ILE A 85 4.53 -4.63 -9.41
N ASN A 86 4.36 -4.20 -10.67
CA ASN A 86 4.84 -2.90 -11.11
C ASN A 86 4.15 -1.78 -10.33
N ALA A 87 4.92 -1.09 -9.51
CA ALA A 87 4.46 0.01 -8.70
C ALA A 87 4.35 1.29 -9.54
N ASN A 88 3.21 1.52 -10.18
CA ASN A 88 2.94 2.81 -10.81
C ASN A 88 2.73 3.90 -9.73
N PRO A 89 3.16 5.16 -9.97
CA PRO A 89 2.83 6.28 -9.08
C PRO A 89 1.30 6.45 -8.98
N ILE A 90 0.78 6.81 -7.79
CA ILE A 90 -0.66 7.02 -7.53
C ILE A 90 -1.06 8.47 -7.71
#